data_AF-A0A2S8EZR5-F1
#
_entry.id   AF-A0A2S8EZR5-F1
#
_cell.length_a   1.000
_cell.length_b   1.000
_cell.length_c   1.000
_cell.angle_alpha   90.00
_cell.angle_beta   90.00
_cell.angle_gamma   90.00
#
_symmetry.space_group_name_H-M   'P 1'
#
loop_
_entity.id
_entity.type
_entity.pdbx_description
1 polymer ?
#
loop_
_entity_poly.entity_id
_entity_poly.type
_entity_poly.pdbx_seq_one_letter_code
_entity_poly.pdbx_strand_id
1 'polypeptide(L)'
;MSGVTFSVAALWMILGASPSTPVVQDQVDLIEVNHYYDSQGRLIFDQVIFYEWSQSDARFHVTAWRLLKSSWQVPRKRWSDGAYTTTWRDGDVMRSVVGKNMRETWTQHDPELVERDYLPREYRRGLTPKIETVANTEN
;
A
#
# COMPACT_ATOMS: atom_id res chain seq x y z
N MET A 1 28.19 -5.26 62.59
CA MET A 1 26.71 -5.25 62.59
C MET A 1 26.31 -4.02 61.77
N SER A 2 26.14 -4.13 60.45
CA SER A 2 24.88 -4.45 59.74
C SER A 2 23.73 -3.51 60.16
N GLY A 3 23.10 -2.72 59.29
CA GLY A 3 23.10 -2.77 57.83
C GLY A 3 22.48 -1.55 57.17
N VAL A 4 22.80 -1.43 55.89
CA VAL A 4 22.15 -0.57 54.91
C VAL A 4 20.76 -1.15 54.65
N THR A 5 19.70 -0.38 54.81
CA THR A 5 18.38 -0.74 54.26
C THR A 5 17.87 0.37 53.36
N PHE A 6 17.82 -0.01 52.09
CA PHE A 6 17.39 0.71 50.91
C PHE A 6 15.97 1.29 51.07
N SER A 7 15.83 2.60 50.87
CA SER A 7 14.55 3.18 50.49
C SER A 7 14.18 2.63 49.11
N VAL A 8 13.16 1.79 49.06
CA VAL A 8 12.60 1.22 47.84
C VAL A 8 12.07 2.37 46.98
N ALA A 9 12.83 2.79 45.98
CA ALA A 9 12.32 3.59 44.89
C ALA A 9 11.32 2.72 44.13
N ALA A 10 10.03 2.93 44.41
CA ALA A 10 8.94 2.41 43.60
C ALA A 10 9.02 3.08 42.21
N LEU A 11 9.83 2.48 41.34
CA LEU A 11 9.94 2.82 39.94
C LEU A 11 8.63 2.42 39.28
N TRP A 12 7.77 3.42 39.06
CA TRP A 12 6.57 3.31 38.24
C TRP A 12 6.97 2.90 36.81
N MET A 13 7.00 1.60 36.54
CA MET A 13 6.98 1.06 35.18
C MET A 13 5.58 1.28 34.60
N ILE A 14 5.30 2.50 34.17
CA ILE A 14 4.23 2.75 33.21
C ILE A 14 4.77 2.28 31.87
N LEU A 15 4.49 1.02 31.53
CA LEU A 15 4.64 0.56 30.14
C LEU A 15 3.68 1.40 29.29
N GLY A 16 4.24 2.36 28.56
CA GLY A 16 3.55 3.05 27.48
C GLY A 16 3.24 2.05 26.38
N ALA A 17 2.08 1.39 26.46
CA ALA A 17 1.47 0.74 25.32
C ALA A 17 1.03 1.84 24.35
N SER A 18 1.98 2.33 23.55
CA SER A 18 1.66 3.22 22.45
C SER A 18 0.71 2.47 21.52
N PRO A 19 -0.46 3.03 21.17
CA PRO A 19 -1.34 2.38 20.20
C PRO A 19 -0.59 2.21 18.89
N SER A 20 -0.27 0.97 18.53
CA SER A 20 0.29 0.66 17.22
C SER A 20 -0.82 0.79 16.20
N THR A 21 -0.72 1.77 15.29
CA THR A 21 -1.67 1.86 14.17
C THR A 21 -1.60 0.54 13.39
N PRO A 22 -2.71 -0.19 13.23
CA PRO A 22 -2.70 -1.47 12.51
C PRO A 22 -2.25 -1.23 11.07
N VAL A 23 -1.34 -2.09 10.60
CA VAL A 23 -0.82 -2.06 9.23
C VAL A 23 -1.44 -3.21 8.44
N VAL A 24 -2.23 -2.90 7.42
CA VAL A 24 -2.69 -3.87 6.43
C VAL A 24 -1.63 -3.95 5.33
N GLN A 25 -1.08 -5.14 5.13
CA GLN A 25 -0.02 -5.37 4.15
C GLN A 25 -0.53 -6.25 2.99
N ASP A 26 -0.29 -5.79 1.76
CA ASP A 26 -0.57 -6.52 0.54
C ASP A 26 0.74 -6.76 -0.26
N GLN A 27 0.75 -7.82 -1.05
CA GLN A 27 1.83 -8.11 -2.01
C GLN A 27 1.29 -8.12 -3.42
N VAL A 28 2.10 -7.63 -4.36
CA VAL A 28 1.81 -7.62 -5.81
C VAL A 28 3.08 -7.91 -6.60
N ASP A 29 2.94 -8.27 -7.88
CA ASP A 29 4.10 -8.62 -8.70
C ASP A 29 4.78 -7.39 -9.31
N LEU A 30 3.99 -6.36 -9.64
CA LEU A 30 4.46 -5.12 -10.23
C LEU A 30 3.69 -3.91 -9.68
N ILE A 31 4.44 -2.86 -9.33
CA ILE A 31 3.91 -1.54 -9.05
C ILE A 31 4.26 -0.60 -10.20
N GLU A 32 3.30 0.15 -10.71
CA GLU A 32 3.56 1.22 -11.68
C GLU A 32 3.28 2.57 -11.05
N VAL A 33 4.22 3.50 -11.22
CA VAL A 33 3.95 4.93 -11.06
C VAL A 33 3.67 5.48 -12.45
N ASN A 34 2.46 5.99 -12.66
CA ASN A 34 2.04 6.53 -13.95
C ASN A 34 1.78 8.03 -13.82
N HIS A 35 2.33 8.78 -14.77
CA HIS A 35 2.15 10.21 -14.96
C HIS A 35 1.25 10.42 -16.18
N TYR A 36 -0.01 10.78 -15.94
CA TYR A 36 -1.00 10.96 -17.00
C TYR A 36 -1.05 12.42 -17.46
N TYR A 37 -0.85 12.63 -18.77
CA TYR A 37 -0.86 13.94 -19.43
C TYR A 37 -2.03 14.07 -20.41
N ASP A 38 -2.51 15.29 -20.63
CA ASP A 38 -3.43 15.57 -21.74
C ASP A 38 -2.72 15.69 -23.09
N SER A 39 -3.50 15.90 -24.16
CA SER A 39 -3.00 16.10 -25.52
C SER A 39 -2.13 17.35 -25.70
N GLN A 40 -2.12 18.26 -24.72
CA GLN A 40 -1.28 19.46 -24.71
C GLN A 40 0.00 19.26 -23.89
N GLY A 41 0.22 18.07 -23.32
CA GLY A 41 1.37 17.75 -22.49
C GLY A 41 1.28 18.31 -21.07
N ARG A 42 0.09 18.70 -20.60
CA ARG A 42 -0.11 19.13 -19.20
C ARG A 42 -0.36 17.91 -18.32
N LEU A 43 0.32 17.85 -17.18
CA LEU A 43 0.12 16.79 -16.19
C LEU A 43 -1.30 16.90 -15.61
N ILE A 44 -2.09 15.83 -15.74
CA ILE A 44 -3.45 15.74 -15.23
C ILE A 44 -3.45 15.11 -13.84
N PHE A 45 -2.77 13.97 -13.66
CA PHE A 45 -2.53 13.38 -12.34
C PHE A 45 -1.39 12.37 -12.36
N ASP A 46 -0.87 12.11 -11.16
CA ASP A 46 -0.02 10.98 -10.88
C ASP A 46 -0.84 9.88 -10.20
N GLN A 47 -0.61 8.64 -10.59
CA GLN A 47 -1.25 7.48 -9.98
C GLN A 47 -0.25 6.36 -9.72
N VAL A 48 -0.61 5.51 -8.76
CA VAL A 48 0.07 4.24 -8.52
C VAL A 48 -0.90 3.11 -8.83
N ILE A 49 -0.45 2.19 -9.68
CA ILE A 49 -1.23 1.05 -10.17
C ILE A 49 -0.54 -0.23 -9.71
N PHE A 50 -1.33 -1.20 -9.27
CA PHE A 50 -0.87 -2.45 -8.71
C PHE A 50 -1.29 -3.61 -9.60
N TYR A 51 -0.33 -4.45 -9.98
CA TYR A 51 -0.56 -5.57 -10.90
C TYR A 51 -0.17 -6.91 -10.30
N GLU A 52 -0.95 -7.92 -10.64
CA GLU A 52 -0.63 -9.34 -10.42
C GLU A 52 -0.53 -10.07 -11.76
N TRP A 53 0.36 -11.05 -11.83
CA TRP A 53 0.49 -11.89 -13.01
C TRP A 53 -0.63 -12.94 -13.05
N SER A 54 -1.45 -12.89 -14.09
CA SER A 54 -2.40 -13.96 -14.42
C SER A 54 -1.72 -15.06 -15.21
N GLN A 55 -1.67 -16.26 -14.62
CA GLN A 55 -1.17 -17.44 -15.32
C GLN A 55 -2.12 -17.89 -16.44
N SER A 56 -3.44 -17.73 -16.27
CA SER A 56 -4.44 -18.13 -17.26
C SER A 56 -4.40 -17.24 -18.50
N ASP A 57 -4.20 -15.94 -18.31
CA ASP A 57 -4.23 -14.95 -19.39
C ASP A 57 -2.84 -14.55 -19.88
N ALA A 58 -1.79 -15.12 -19.25
CA ALA A 58 -0.38 -14.84 -19.51
C ALA A 58 -0.05 -13.34 -19.58
N ARG A 59 -0.62 -12.56 -18.66
CA ARG A 59 -0.44 -11.10 -18.60
C ARG A 59 -0.58 -10.57 -17.19
N PHE A 60 -0.12 -9.34 -16.99
CA PHE A 60 -0.43 -8.57 -15.79
C PHE A 60 -1.86 -8.04 -15.86
N HIS A 61 -2.61 -8.23 -14.78
CA HIS A 61 -3.91 -7.61 -14.56
C HIS A 61 -3.81 -6.58 -13.45
N VAL A 62 -4.51 -5.46 -13.61
CA VAL A 62 -4.67 -4.48 -12.54
C VAL A 62 -5.47 -5.12 -11.41
N THR A 63 -4.90 -5.13 -10.21
CA THR A 63 -5.60 -5.57 -8.99
C THR A 63 -6.21 -4.37 -8.28
N ALA A 64 -5.49 -3.25 -8.23
CA ALA A 64 -5.94 -2.01 -7.61
C ALA A 64 -5.14 -0.80 -8.12
N TRP A 65 -5.62 0.40 -7.83
CA TRP A 65 -4.93 1.64 -8.16
C TRP A 65 -5.35 2.75 -7.21
N ARG A 66 -4.59 3.85 -7.20
CA ARG A 66 -4.96 5.10 -6.53
C ARG A 66 -4.18 6.29 -7.06
N LEU A 67 -4.77 7.48 -6.91
CA LEU A 67 -4.06 8.74 -7.12
C LEU A 67 -2.97 8.93 -6.04
N LEU A 68 -1.80 9.40 -6.48
CA LEU A 68 -0.72 9.83 -5.61
C LEU A 68 -1.05 11.22 -5.08
N LYS A 69 -1.19 11.33 -3.74
CA LYS A 69 -1.52 12.58 -3.06
C LYS A 69 -0.28 13.30 -2.50
N SER A 70 0.83 12.59 -2.40
CA SER A 70 2.09 13.10 -1.84
C SER A 70 3.26 12.25 -2.33
N SER A 71 4.44 12.86 -2.47
CA SER A 71 5.67 12.20 -2.89
C SER A 71 6.11 11.07 -1.95
N TRP A 72 5.70 11.07 -0.68
CA TRP A 72 5.95 9.97 0.26
C TRP A 72 5.23 8.68 -0.11
N GLN A 73 4.19 8.76 -0.95
CA GLN A 73 3.42 7.61 -1.43
C GLN A 73 4.03 6.97 -2.68
N VAL A 74 5.07 7.58 -3.27
CA VAL A 74 5.82 6.98 -4.37
C VAL A 74 6.56 5.74 -3.83
N PRO A 75 6.47 4.57 -4.49
CA PRO A 75 7.14 3.36 -4.05
C PRO A 75 8.65 3.55 -3.93
N ARG A 76 9.21 3.12 -2.80
CA ARG A 76 10.65 3.18 -2.53
C ARG A 76 11.25 1.78 -2.51
N LYS A 77 12.43 1.66 -3.11
CA LYS A 77 13.20 0.42 -3.06
C LYS A 77 13.69 0.17 -1.63
N ARG A 78 13.43 -1.02 -1.13
CA ARG A 78 13.94 -1.55 0.13
C ARG A 78 15.25 -2.28 -0.16
N TRP A 79 16.33 -1.84 0.47
CA TRP A 79 17.67 -2.38 0.16
C TRP A 79 17.90 -3.81 0.66
N SER A 80 17.12 -4.26 1.65
CA SER A 80 17.29 -5.59 2.24
C SER A 80 16.90 -6.74 1.31
N ASP A 81 15.85 -6.54 0.51
CA ASP A 81 15.25 -7.58 -0.36
C ASP A 81 15.05 -7.10 -1.81
N GLY A 82 15.39 -5.84 -2.11
CA GLY A 82 15.23 -5.23 -3.43
C GLY A 82 13.78 -4.89 -3.80
N ALA A 83 12.81 -5.15 -2.93
CA ALA A 83 11.40 -4.94 -3.20
C ALA A 83 11.02 -3.45 -3.14
N TYR A 84 9.92 -3.07 -3.77
CA TYR A 84 9.39 -1.71 -3.75
C TYR A 84 8.21 -1.64 -2.78
N THR A 85 8.18 -0.62 -1.93
CA THR A 85 7.11 -0.45 -0.94
C THR A 85 6.49 0.94 -1.06
N THR A 86 5.17 1.00 -1.11
CA THR A 86 4.40 2.24 -0.93
C THR A 86 3.48 2.12 0.27
N THR A 87 3.34 3.19 1.03
CA THR A 87 2.48 3.24 2.21
C THR A 87 1.58 4.46 2.20
N TRP A 88 0.38 4.32 2.74
CA TRP A 88 -0.54 5.43 2.94
C TRP A 88 -1.51 5.16 4.08
N ARG A 89 -2.12 6.24 4.57
CA ARG A 89 -3.20 6.16 5.54
C ARG A 89 -4.52 5.89 4.83
N ASP A 90 -5.22 4.85 5.25
CA ASP A 90 -6.51 4.42 4.73
C ASP A 90 -7.54 4.42 5.87
N GLY A 91 -8.05 5.61 6.23
CA GLY A 91 -8.84 5.80 7.46
C GLY A 91 -7.96 5.60 8.70
N ASP A 92 -8.37 4.69 9.58
CA ASP A 92 -7.67 4.40 10.84
C ASP A 92 -6.56 3.36 10.72
N VAL A 93 -6.38 2.79 9.52
CA VAL A 93 -5.29 1.83 9.26
C VAL A 93 -4.21 2.44 8.38
N MET A 94 -2.98 1.97 8.56
CA MET A 94 -1.91 2.18 7.60
C MET A 94 -1.94 1.04 6.58
N ARG A 95 -1.90 1.38 5.30
CA ARG A 95 -1.79 0.39 4.23
C ARG A 95 -0.37 0.38 3.70
N SER A 96 0.16 -0.81 3.46
CA SER A 96 1.48 -1.05 2.88
C SER A 96 1.34 -2.02 1.72
N VAL A 97 1.75 -1.63 0.52
CA VAL A 97 1.79 -2.53 -0.63
C VAL A 97 3.24 -2.75 -1.05
N VAL A 98 3.62 -4.01 -1.15
CA VAL A 98 4.97 -4.45 -1.52
C VAL A 98 4.93 -5.09 -2.91
N GLY A 99 5.73 -4.56 -3.82
CA GLY A 99 5.90 -5.06 -5.19
C GLY A 99 7.28 -5.65 -5.40
N LYS A 100 7.38 -6.78 -6.11
CA LYS A 100 8.68 -7.34 -6.51
C LYS A 100 9.38 -6.43 -7.53
N ASN A 101 8.60 -5.85 -8.45
CA ASN A 101 9.10 -4.97 -9.49
C ASN A 101 8.40 -3.61 -9.42
N MET A 102 9.07 -2.59 -9.97
CA MET A 102 8.46 -1.28 -10.19
C MET A 102 8.79 -0.75 -11.58
N ARG A 103 7.82 -0.09 -12.21
CA ARG A 103 7.99 0.67 -13.45
C ARG A 103 7.45 2.09 -13.30
N GLU A 104 7.99 3.01 -14.08
CA GLU A 104 7.52 4.38 -14.17
C GLU A 104 7.13 4.66 -15.62
N THR A 105 5.97 5.29 -15.83
CA THR A 105 5.42 5.51 -17.17
C THR A 105 4.86 6.94 -17.30
N TRP A 106 4.95 7.49 -18.51
CA TRP A 106 4.40 8.80 -18.87
C TRP A 106 3.48 8.59 -20.07
N THR A 107 2.19 8.81 -19.89
CA THR A 107 1.17 8.41 -20.88
C THR A 107 0.19 9.53 -21.15
N GLN A 108 -0.41 9.52 -22.34
CA GLN A 108 -1.55 10.38 -22.71
C GLN A 108 -2.90 9.66 -22.60
N HIS A 109 -2.90 8.49 -21.95
CA HIS A 109 -4.10 7.72 -21.62
C HIS A 109 -3.91 7.17 -20.20
N ASP A 110 -5.00 6.80 -19.54
CA ASP A 110 -4.97 6.14 -18.25
C ASP A 110 -4.81 4.61 -18.43
N PRO A 111 -3.67 4.00 -18.06
CA PRO A 111 -3.48 2.56 -18.17
C PRO A 111 -4.53 1.75 -17.40
N GLU A 112 -5.08 2.28 -16.31
CA GLU A 112 -6.14 1.62 -15.53
C GLU A 112 -7.43 1.44 -16.32
N LEU A 113 -7.80 2.47 -17.08
CA LEU A 113 -8.99 2.46 -17.92
C LEU A 113 -8.83 1.50 -19.10
N VAL A 114 -7.64 1.44 -19.69
CA VAL A 114 -7.33 0.46 -20.74
C VAL A 114 -7.42 -0.96 -20.19
N GLU A 115 -6.96 -1.20 -18.95
CA GLU A 115 -7.03 -2.51 -18.31
C GLU A 115 -8.45 -2.94 -17.93
N ARG A 116 -9.38 -2.00 -17.77
CA ARG A 116 -10.80 -2.30 -17.54
C ARG A 116 -11.47 -3.02 -18.70
N ASP A 117 -10.97 -2.83 -19.92
CA ASP A 117 -11.49 -3.52 -21.11
C ASP A 117 -11.15 -5.02 -21.10
N TYR A 118 -10.13 -5.42 -20.34
CA TYR A 118 -9.68 -6.82 -20.23
C TYR A 118 -10.20 -7.51 -18.97
N LEU A 119 -10.04 -6.86 -17.81
CA LEU A 119 -10.57 -7.34 -16.54
C LEU A 119 -11.37 -6.23 -15.86
N PRO A 120 -12.71 -6.25 -15.97
CA PRO A 120 -13.58 -5.31 -15.30
C PRO A 120 -13.32 -5.28 -13.81
N ARG A 121 -13.56 -4.11 -13.19
CA ARG A 121 -13.14 -3.83 -11.81
C ARG A 121 -13.76 -4.79 -10.79
N GLU A 122 -14.99 -5.20 -11.03
CA GLU A 122 -15.78 -6.12 -10.23
C GLU A 122 -15.20 -7.53 -10.14
N TYR A 123 -14.36 -7.93 -11.10
CA TYR A 123 -13.72 -9.25 -11.13
C TYR A 123 -12.28 -9.22 -10.60
N ARG A 124 -11.77 -8.04 -10.24
CA ARG A 124 -10.42 -7.90 -9.68
C ARG A 124 -10.43 -8.33 -8.22
N ARG A 125 -9.39 -9.06 -7.81
CA ARG A 125 -9.18 -9.48 -6.41
C ARG A 125 -9.23 -8.30 -5.43
N GLY A 126 -8.77 -7.12 -5.85
CA GLY A 126 -8.62 -5.96 -4.99
C GLY A 126 -7.49 -6.11 -3.96
N LEU A 127 -7.28 -5.06 -3.17
CA LEU A 127 -6.43 -5.12 -1.98
C LEU A 127 -7.23 -5.68 -0.80
N THR A 128 -6.52 -6.20 0.19
CA THR A 128 -7.11 -6.78 1.40
C THR A 128 -8.07 -5.76 2.06
N PRO A 129 -9.34 -6.13 2.32
CA PRO A 129 -10.30 -5.24 2.93
C PRO A 129 -9.91 -4.90 4.38
N LYS A 130 -10.47 -3.82 4.93
CA LYS A 130 -10.29 -3.48 6.34
C LYS A 130 -11.02 -4.51 7.20
N ILE A 131 -10.44 -4.87 8.34
CA ILE A 131 -11.00 -5.89 9.25
C ILE A 131 -12.42 -5.53 9.72
N GLU A 132 -12.75 -4.24 9.83
CA GLU A 132 -14.11 -3.77 10.18
C GLU A 132 -15.19 -4.18 9.17
N THR A 133 -14.82 -4.41 7.91
CA THR A 133 -15.79 -4.74 6.84
C THR A 133 -16.22 -6.21 6.89
N VAL A 134 -15.38 -7.10 7.43
CA VAL A 134 -15.67 -8.54 7.44
C VAL A 134 -16.80 -8.88 8.41
N ALA A 135 -16.91 -8.16 9.54
CA ALA A 135 -17.94 -8.39 10.55
C ALA A 135 -19.37 -8.00 10.12
N ASN A 136 -19.52 -7.16 9.08
CA ASN A 136 -20.82 -6.67 8.62
C ASN A 136 -21.35 -7.39 7.37
N THR A 137 -20.64 -8.41 6.87
CA THR A 137 -21.05 -9.15 5.66
C THR A 137 -21.70 -10.50 5.99
N GLU A 138 -21.88 -10.84 7.27
CA GLU A 138 -22.50 -12.09 7.75
C GLU A 138 -23.91 -11.91 8.36
N ASN A 139 -24.61 -10.81 8.09
CA ASN A 139 -26.01 -10.60 8.49
C ASN A 139 -26.94 -10.38 7.29
#